data_AF-A0A177EAQ0-F1
#
_entry.id   AF-A0A177EAQ0-F1
#
_cell.length_a   1.000
_cell.length_b   1.000
_cell.length_c   1.000
_cell.angle_alpha   90.00
_cell.angle_beta   90.00
_cell.angle_gamma   90.00
#
_symmetry.space_group_name_H-M   'P 1'
#
loop_
_entity.id
_entity.type
_entity.pdbx_description
1 polymer ?
#
loop_
_entity_poly.entity_id
_entity_poly.type
_entity_poly.pdbx_seq_one_letter_code
_entity_poly.pdbx_strand_id
1 'polypeptide(L)'
;MLLARLMRGGLMVALSGVVSSKLFTYSNMAQRAAIAKLCKTEEFSNIVLKLDEKCPLGVNKTLQKNGVSCNLNRLEVGTDNSLAKFQKEAGENVRIFKDSITKERYIEIDLRQIIERYTGYDGRIIWESMYRISQKESLMTQLLSGVHCSISIHLCAFYNENPAGRPLYMNHELMRERVTPSHVKNLLFTLDFLLSLLPIATNLAKSEGYGDDCNKMLKEVKGTIPPIAYDYQIYGSTKSLVTICDLWIEVMSCVECLRCKVWGKVQFEGMRCAILLVKHALGEKVVIGHQDLVCYVNLINRLSTGVSLYRQFLVESEFQTQANPSTCGEVSGSSCKQLPIPGSCQSTW
;
A
#
# COMPACT_ATOMS: atom_id res chain seq x y z
N MET A 1 -7.69 -33.05 -22.28
CA MET A 1 -6.61 -34.01 -21.93
C MET A 1 -5.21 -33.40 -21.80
N LEU A 2 -4.98 -32.12 -22.16
CA LEU A 2 -3.69 -31.43 -21.94
C LEU A 2 -3.52 -30.85 -20.51
N LEU A 3 -4.62 -30.62 -19.78
CA LEU A 3 -4.58 -30.12 -18.39
C LEU A 3 -4.12 -31.16 -17.35
N ALA A 4 -4.21 -32.45 -17.65
CA ALA A 4 -3.87 -33.50 -16.68
C ALA A 4 -2.37 -33.84 -16.61
N ARG A 5 -1.56 -33.36 -17.58
CA ARG A 5 -0.11 -33.62 -17.63
C ARG A 5 0.75 -32.54 -16.96
N LEU A 6 0.21 -31.35 -16.67
CA LEU A 6 0.93 -30.28 -15.96
C LEU A 6 1.02 -30.51 -14.44
N MET A 7 0.32 -31.51 -13.90
CA MET A 7 0.26 -31.80 -12.46
C MET A 7 1.37 -32.76 -11.96
N ARG A 8 2.32 -33.21 -12.83
CA ARG A 8 3.33 -34.23 -12.46
C ARG A 8 4.80 -33.75 -12.50
N GLY A 9 5.05 -32.45 -12.64
CA GLY A 9 6.39 -31.88 -12.48
C GLY A 9 6.63 -31.47 -11.03
N GLY A 10 7.30 -32.32 -10.25
CA GLY A 10 7.65 -32.07 -8.85
C GLY A 10 8.66 -30.94 -8.69
N LEU A 11 8.20 -29.69 -8.74
CA LEU A 11 8.91 -28.51 -8.20
C LEU A 11 7.91 -27.38 -7.88
N MET A 12 6.78 -27.75 -7.27
CA MET A 12 5.68 -26.85 -6.86
C MET A 12 5.33 -27.08 -5.37
N VAL A 13 6.35 -27.29 -4.52
CA VAL A 13 6.15 -27.66 -3.10
C VAL A 13 6.45 -26.52 -2.11
N ALA A 14 6.85 -25.32 -2.54
CA ALA A 14 7.21 -24.24 -1.61
C ALA A 14 6.31 -22.98 -1.63
N LEU A 15 5.19 -23.01 -2.37
CA LEU A 15 4.11 -22.02 -2.22
C LEU A 15 2.84 -22.80 -1.93
N SER A 16 2.29 -22.67 -0.73
CA SER A 16 1.07 -23.39 -0.35
C SER A 16 -0.01 -23.14 -1.41
N GLY A 17 -0.50 -24.21 -2.06
CA GLY A 17 -1.46 -24.14 -3.17
C GLY A 17 -2.75 -23.37 -2.85
N VAL A 18 -3.01 -23.12 -1.56
CA VAL A 18 -4.11 -22.31 -1.05
C VAL A 18 -3.95 -20.81 -1.35
N VAL A 19 -2.72 -20.27 -1.31
CA VAL A 19 -2.49 -18.83 -1.58
C VAL A 19 -2.59 -18.55 -3.08
N SER A 20 -2.01 -19.43 -3.91
CA SER A 20 -2.09 -19.31 -5.38
C SER A 20 -3.55 -19.43 -5.86
N SER A 21 -4.30 -20.47 -5.45
CA SER A 21 -5.69 -20.63 -5.91
C SER A 21 -6.61 -19.49 -5.45
N LYS A 22 -6.42 -18.93 -4.24
CA LYS A 22 -7.18 -17.77 -3.76
C LYS A 22 -6.86 -16.47 -4.50
N LEU A 23 -5.61 -16.24 -4.91
CA LEU A 23 -5.22 -15.10 -5.73
C LEU A 23 -5.87 -15.15 -7.13
N PHE A 24 -5.98 -16.34 -7.72
CA PHE A 24 -6.68 -16.52 -8.99
C PHE A 24 -8.21 -16.37 -8.88
N THR A 25 -8.79 -16.66 -7.70
CA THR A 25 -10.25 -16.66 -7.44
C THR A 25 -10.78 -15.33 -6.90
N TYR A 26 -9.97 -14.27 -6.85
CA TYR A 26 -10.44 -12.97 -6.34
C TYR A 26 -11.52 -12.36 -7.26
N SER A 27 -12.78 -12.47 -6.82
CA SER A 27 -14.03 -12.13 -7.53
C SER A 27 -14.23 -10.66 -7.86
N ASN A 28 -13.32 -9.80 -7.41
CA ASN A 28 -13.55 -8.35 -7.35
C ASN A 28 -13.03 -7.62 -8.59
N MET A 29 -12.80 -8.30 -9.72
CA MET A 29 -12.20 -7.66 -10.90
C MET A 29 -13.00 -6.47 -11.42
N ALA A 30 -14.34 -6.57 -11.44
CA ALA A 30 -15.22 -5.46 -11.79
C ALA A 30 -15.14 -4.32 -10.77
N GLN A 31 -15.15 -4.63 -9.47
CA GLN A 31 -14.98 -3.63 -8.39
C GLN A 31 -13.65 -2.89 -8.54
N ARG A 32 -12.54 -3.62 -8.75
CA ARG A 32 -11.21 -3.06 -8.95
C ARG A 32 -11.17 -2.11 -10.14
N ALA A 33 -11.77 -2.50 -11.27
CA ALA A 33 -11.83 -1.66 -12.45
C ALA A 33 -12.63 -0.38 -12.23
N ALA A 34 -13.80 -0.48 -11.58
CA ALA A 34 -14.64 0.68 -11.26
C ALA A 34 -13.93 1.64 -10.29
N ILE A 35 -13.27 1.12 -9.25
CA ILE A 35 -12.49 1.91 -8.28
C ILE A 35 -11.29 2.57 -8.94
N ALA A 36 -10.56 1.86 -9.79
CA ALA A 36 -9.42 2.43 -10.52
C ALA A 36 -9.85 3.55 -11.48
N LYS A 37 -11.05 3.47 -12.06
CA LYS A 37 -11.65 4.53 -12.87
C LYS A 37 -12.03 5.73 -12.01
N LEU A 38 -12.63 5.50 -10.84
CA LEU A 38 -12.98 6.55 -9.87
C LEU A 38 -11.74 7.32 -9.41
N CYS A 39 -10.64 6.65 -9.06
CA CYS A 39 -9.37 7.30 -8.69
C CYS A 39 -8.73 8.17 -9.79
N LYS A 40 -9.26 8.15 -11.02
CA LYS A 40 -8.78 8.99 -12.12
C LYS A 40 -9.57 10.30 -12.28
N THR A 41 -10.71 10.45 -11.59
CA THR A 41 -11.46 11.71 -11.59
C THR A 41 -10.74 12.75 -10.74
N GLU A 42 -11.00 14.03 -11.02
CA GLU A 42 -10.38 15.13 -10.30
C GLU A 42 -10.68 15.08 -8.79
N GLU A 43 -11.93 14.72 -8.43
CA GLU A 43 -12.38 14.65 -7.04
C GLU A 43 -11.69 13.55 -6.23
N PHE A 44 -11.31 12.45 -6.87
CA PHE A 44 -10.66 11.32 -6.20
C PHE A 44 -9.15 11.25 -6.45
N SER A 45 -8.60 12.08 -7.34
CA SER A 45 -7.17 12.20 -7.55
C SER A 45 -6.53 13.32 -6.75
N ASN A 46 -7.25 14.41 -6.49
CA ASN A 46 -6.70 15.58 -5.83
C ASN A 46 -6.83 15.46 -4.31
N ILE A 47 -5.70 15.58 -3.62
CA ILE A 47 -5.63 15.47 -2.17
C ILE A 47 -4.87 16.64 -1.57
N VAL A 48 -5.32 17.09 -0.40
CA VAL A 48 -4.63 18.11 0.40
C VAL A 48 -4.11 17.47 1.67
N LEU A 49 -2.79 17.44 1.83
CA LEU A 49 -2.12 16.83 2.98
C LEU A 49 -1.30 17.86 3.73
N LYS A 50 -1.32 17.76 5.06
CA LYS A 50 -0.37 18.50 5.90
C LYS A 50 1.04 17.96 5.70
N LEU A 51 1.99 18.84 5.39
CA LEU A 51 3.43 18.54 5.34
C LEU A 51 4.12 19.03 6.60
N ASP A 52 4.29 18.13 7.56
CA ASP A 52 5.05 18.43 8.77
C ASP A 52 6.53 18.65 8.42
N GLU A 53 7.02 19.86 8.71
CA GLU A 53 8.41 20.29 8.51
C GLU A 53 9.38 19.60 9.48
N LYS A 54 8.87 19.10 10.61
CA LYS A 54 9.63 18.35 11.61
C LYS A 54 8.76 17.21 12.14
N CYS A 55 9.40 16.11 12.51
CA CYS A 55 8.74 15.08 13.31
C CYS A 55 8.17 15.73 14.59
N PRO A 56 6.85 15.68 14.84
CA PRO A 56 6.28 16.43 15.95
C PRO A 56 6.82 15.91 17.29
N LEU A 57 7.28 16.81 18.17
CA LEU A 57 7.84 16.46 19.50
C LEU A 57 6.83 15.68 20.36
N GLY A 58 5.53 15.89 20.10
CA GLY A 58 4.44 15.15 20.71
C GLY A 58 4.51 13.66 20.39
N VAL A 59 4.88 13.26 19.17
CA VAL A 59 4.89 11.86 18.73
C VAL A 59 5.75 11.01 19.67
N ASN A 60 6.98 11.44 19.98
CA ASN A 60 7.84 10.67 20.89
C ASN A 60 7.27 10.57 22.31
N LYS A 61 6.63 11.63 22.82
CA LYS A 61 5.96 11.60 24.13
C LYS A 61 4.73 10.69 24.11
N THR A 62 3.96 10.72 23.02
CA THR A 62 2.76 9.90 22.83
C THR A 62 3.14 8.44 22.67
N LEU A 63 4.16 8.14 21.88
CA LEU A 63 4.74 6.80 21.74
C LEU A 63 5.22 6.28 23.10
N GLN A 64 6.01 7.06 23.85
CA GLN A 64 6.46 6.68 25.19
C GLN A 64 5.28 6.42 26.16
N LYS A 65 4.25 7.29 26.16
CA LYS A 65 3.03 7.09 26.95
C LYS A 65 2.27 5.82 26.57
N ASN A 66 2.33 5.41 25.31
CA ASN A 66 1.73 4.18 24.80
C ASN A 66 2.69 2.97 24.91
N GLY A 67 3.77 3.08 25.68
CA GLY A 67 4.73 1.98 25.90
C GLY A 67 5.66 1.71 24.72
N VAL A 68 5.78 2.64 23.79
CA VAL A 68 6.63 2.54 22.60
C VAL A 68 7.94 3.31 22.85
N SER A 69 9.05 2.60 22.98
CA SER A 69 10.36 3.13 23.39
C SER A 69 11.22 3.68 22.24
N CYS A 70 10.68 3.82 21.02
CA CYS A 70 11.46 4.31 19.88
C CYS A 70 11.64 5.84 19.95
N ASN A 71 12.84 6.30 19.60
CA ASN A 71 13.14 7.73 19.49
C ASN A 71 13.19 8.12 18.01
N LEU A 72 12.14 8.78 17.54
CA LEU A 72 12.02 9.28 16.17
C LEU A 72 12.71 10.65 15.98
N ASN A 73 13.32 11.25 17.02
CA ASN A 73 13.91 12.61 16.99
C ASN A 73 15.21 12.75 16.15
N ARG A 74 15.44 11.93 15.13
CA ARG A 74 16.68 11.99 14.33
C ARG A 74 16.48 12.11 12.82
N LEU A 75 15.31 12.59 12.40
CA LEU A 75 15.01 12.75 10.99
C LEU A 75 14.77 14.24 10.69
N GLU A 76 15.80 14.92 10.19
CA GLU A 76 15.63 16.24 9.57
C GLU A 76 14.83 16.02 8.28
N VAL A 77 13.51 16.24 8.35
CA VAL A 77 12.65 16.12 7.18
C VAL A 77 13.06 17.18 6.17
N GLY A 78 13.73 16.74 5.11
CA GLY A 78 13.92 17.41 3.83
C GLY A 78 14.13 18.92 3.89
N THR A 79 15.39 19.35 3.74
CA THR A 79 15.74 20.74 3.43
C THR A 79 14.90 21.28 2.26
N ASP A 80 14.81 22.60 2.08
CA ASP A 80 14.08 23.21 0.94
C ASP A 80 14.47 22.58 -0.42
N ASN A 81 15.69 22.07 -0.53
CA ASN A 81 16.19 21.32 -1.67
C ASN A 81 15.44 19.99 -1.93
N SER A 82 15.08 19.24 -0.88
CA SER A 82 14.29 18.00 -1.00
C SER A 82 12.88 18.27 -1.49
N LEU A 83 12.30 19.41 -1.08
CA LEU A 83 10.99 19.85 -1.54
C LEU A 83 11.02 20.23 -3.02
N ALA A 84 12.01 21.03 -3.42
CA ALA A 84 12.21 21.42 -4.81
C ALA A 84 12.47 20.20 -5.71
N LYS A 85 13.26 19.23 -5.24
CA LYS A 85 13.47 17.95 -5.94
C LYS A 85 12.16 17.19 -6.11
N PHE A 86 11.35 17.10 -5.06
CA PHE A 86 10.05 16.43 -5.11
C PHE A 86 9.07 17.12 -6.07
N GLN A 87 8.98 18.45 -6.05
CA GLN A 87 8.18 19.21 -7.00
C GLN A 87 8.63 18.96 -8.44
N LYS A 88 9.93 18.97 -8.70
CA LYS A 88 10.47 18.65 -10.03
C LYS A 88 10.13 17.22 -10.48
N GLU A 89 10.13 16.25 -9.56
CA GLU A 89 9.74 14.87 -9.86
C GLU A 89 8.23 14.68 -10.05
N ALA A 90 7.41 15.44 -9.33
CA ALA A 90 5.96 15.29 -9.33
C ALA A 90 5.27 16.14 -10.41
N GLY A 91 5.99 17.08 -11.03
CA GLY A 91 5.50 17.92 -12.13
C GLY A 91 4.85 19.21 -11.65
N GLU A 92 4.30 19.97 -12.60
CA GLU A 92 3.78 21.33 -12.37
C GLU A 92 2.49 21.39 -11.52
N ASN A 93 1.82 20.26 -11.29
CA ASN A 93 0.55 20.20 -10.54
C ASN A 93 0.73 19.95 -9.04
N VAL A 94 1.89 20.32 -8.49
CA VAL A 94 2.15 20.28 -7.05
C VAL A 94 2.15 21.68 -6.49
N ARG A 95 1.11 22.00 -5.72
CA ARG A 95 1.02 23.29 -5.03
C ARG A 95 1.34 23.11 -3.56
N ILE A 96 2.30 23.89 -3.08
CA ILE A 96 2.65 23.93 -1.66
C ILE A 96 2.27 25.31 -1.14
N PHE A 97 1.53 25.35 -0.06
CA PHE A 97 1.07 26.59 0.56
C PHE A 97 1.16 26.50 2.08
N LYS A 98 1.14 27.65 2.74
CA LYS A 98 1.02 27.75 4.19
C LYS A 98 -0.37 28.24 4.53
N ASP A 99 -1.00 27.62 5.51
CA ASP A 99 -2.25 28.11 6.05
C ASP A 99 -2.02 29.51 6.65
N SER A 100 -2.95 30.41 6.37
CA SER A 100 -2.82 31.81 6.75
C SER A 100 -2.86 32.02 8.27
N ILE A 101 -3.54 31.13 9.01
CA ILE A 101 -3.79 31.22 10.44
C ILE A 101 -2.78 30.37 11.22
N THR A 102 -2.74 29.06 10.95
CA THR A 102 -1.91 28.11 11.71
C THR A 102 -0.44 28.17 11.30
N LYS A 103 -0.14 28.78 10.14
CA LYS A 103 1.19 28.77 9.50
C LYS A 103 1.69 27.38 9.14
N GLU A 104 0.85 26.36 9.24
CA GLU A 104 1.17 24.99 8.87
C GLU A 104 1.29 24.85 7.35
N ARG A 105 2.20 24.00 6.90
CA ARG A 105 2.45 23.78 5.49
C ARG A 105 1.57 22.65 4.97
N TYR A 106 0.97 22.87 3.81
CA TYR A 106 0.14 21.90 3.10
C TYR A 106 0.67 21.66 1.70
N ILE A 107 0.40 20.47 1.20
CA ILE A 107 0.59 20.10 -0.19
C ILE A 107 -0.75 19.71 -0.79
N GLU A 108 -1.07 20.34 -1.91
CA GLU A 108 -2.16 19.96 -2.80
C GLU A 108 -1.55 19.24 -4.00
N ILE A 109 -2.03 18.03 -4.26
CA ILE A 109 -1.41 17.14 -5.23
C ILE A 109 -2.40 16.23 -5.95
N ASP A 110 -2.15 16.05 -7.25
CA ASP A 110 -2.81 15.05 -8.07
C ASP A 110 -2.07 13.71 -7.97
N LEU A 111 -2.71 12.73 -7.31
CA LEU A 111 -2.16 11.39 -7.10
C LEU A 111 -1.90 10.62 -8.40
N ARG A 112 -2.51 11.01 -9.54
CA ARG A 112 -2.24 10.39 -10.85
C ARG A 112 -0.80 10.61 -11.31
N GLN A 113 -0.16 11.67 -10.81
CA GLN A 113 1.19 12.09 -11.19
C GLN A 113 2.25 11.52 -10.24
N ILE A 114 1.84 11.00 -9.08
CA ILE A 114 2.75 10.38 -8.12
C ILE A 114 2.56 8.87 -8.12
N ILE A 115 3.48 8.18 -8.78
CA ILE A 115 3.57 6.72 -8.64
C ILE A 115 4.21 6.37 -7.28
N GLU A 116 3.60 5.45 -6.53
CA GLU A 116 4.24 4.78 -5.38
C GLU A 116 5.27 3.79 -5.93
N ARG A 117 6.56 4.05 -5.68
CA ARG A 117 7.68 3.36 -6.32
C ARG A 117 8.89 3.26 -5.40
N TYR A 118 9.91 2.53 -5.83
CA TYR A 118 11.18 2.49 -5.12
C TYR A 118 11.82 3.89 -5.02
N THR A 119 12.30 4.24 -3.82
CA THR A 119 12.93 5.53 -3.50
C THR A 119 14.29 5.41 -2.82
N GLY A 120 14.73 4.18 -2.49
CA GLY A 120 15.92 3.96 -1.65
C GLY A 120 15.74 4.31 -0.17
N TYR A 121 14.55 4.76 0.26
CA TYR A 121 14.29 5.11 1.65
C TYR A 121 14.27 3.87 2.56
N ASP A 122 15.06 3.91 3.64
CA ASP A 122 15.00 2.93 4.71
C ASP A 122 13.98 3.36 5.78
N GLY A 123 12.81 2.74 5.73
CA GLY A 123 11.69 3.00 6.65
C GLY A 123 11.66 2.08 7.88
N ARG A 124 12.70 1.29 8.18
CA ARG A 124 12.66 0.26 9.25
C ARG A 124 12.16 0.80 10.59
N ILE A 125 12.73 1.91 11.06
CA ILE A 125 12.35 2.50 12.36
C ILE A 125 10.88 2.96 12.39
N ILE A 126 10.35 3.42 11.25
CA ILE A 126 8.96 3.85 11.11
C ILE A 126 8.05 2.64 11.26
N TRP A 127 8.33 1.55 10.52
CA TRP A 127 7.57 0.32 10.61
C TRP A 127 7.62 -0.32 12.00
N GLU A 128 8.80 -0.43 12.61
CA GLU A 128 8.93 -0.95 13.98
C GLU A 128 8.05 -0.18 14.97
N SER A 129 7.99 1.14 14.83
CA SER A 129 7.14 2.00 15.65
C SER A 129 5.67 1.67 15.44
N MET A 130 5.21 1.58 14.19
CA MET A 130 3.81 1.29 13.85
C MET A 130 3.38 -0.10 14.33
N TYR A 131 4.23 -1.12 14.19
CA TYR A 131 3.93 -2.46 14.69
C TYR A 131 3.86 -2.51 16.22
N ARG A 132 4.73 -1.78 16.93
CA ARG A 132 4.66 -1.67 18.40
C ARG A 132 3.37 -1.01 18.87
N ILE A 133 2.92 0.05 18.20
CA ILE A 133 1.63 0.70 18.46
C ILE A 133 0.47 -0.29 18.30
N SER A 134 0.58 -1.18 17.31
CA SER A 134 -0.48 -2.12 16.94
C SER A 134 -0.47 -3.42 17.74
N GLN A 135 0.61 -3.71 18.48
CA GLN A 135 0.93 -5.04 19.01
C GLN A 135 -0.17 -5.67 19.88
N LYS A 136 -0.96 -4.83 20.58
CA LYS A 136 -2.05 -5.28 21.45
C LYS A 136 -3.40 -5.46 20.74
N GLU A 137 -3.52 -4.99 19.50
CA GLU A 137 -4.72 -5.06 18.69
C GLU A 137 -4.47 -5.92 17.44
N SER A 138 -4.92 -7.18 17.48
CA SER A 138 -4.65 -8.18 16.43
C SER A 138 -5.17 -7.75 15.06
N LEU A 139 -6.38 -7.17 15.02
CA LEU A 139 -6.96 -6.62 13.80
C LEU A 139 -6.05 -5.53 13.21
N MET A 140 -5.62 -4.56 14.02
CA MET A 140 -4.76 -3.46 13.55
C MET A 140 -3.40 -3.97 13.09
N THR A 141 -2.81 -4.95 13.78
CA THR A 141 -1.55 -5.58 13.36
C THR A 141 -1.69 -6.27 12.00
N GLN A 142 -2.81 -6.96 11.78
CA GLN A 142 -3.08 -7.64 10.52
C GLN A 142 -3.32 -6.65 9.36
N LEU A 143 -4.12 -5.61 9.61
CA LEU A 143 -4.39 -4.53 8.64
C LEU A 143 -3.09 -3.79 8.27
N LEU A 144 -2.26 -3.45 9.25
CA LEU A 144 -0.96 -2.84 9.05
C LEU A 144 -0.04 -3.72 8.19
N SER A 145 -0.02 -5.03 8.47
CA SER A 145 0.75 -6.00 7.68
C SER A 145 0.28 -6.07 6.21
N GLY A 146 -1.02 -5.94 5.95
CA GLY A 146 -1.54 -5.91 4.59
C GLY A 146 -1.13 -4.65 3.83
N VAL A 147 -1.21 -3.48 4.46
CA VAL A 147 -0.73 -2.21 3.88
C VAL A 147 0.78 -2.26 3.61
N HIS A 148 1.57 -2.73 4.58
CA HIS A 148 3.02 -2.88 4.43
C HIS A 148 3.40 -3.83 3.28
N CYS A 149 2.65 -4.94 3.13
CA CYS A 149 2.80 -5.85 2.00
C CYS A 149 2.52 -5.16 0.66
N SER A 150 1.41 -4.40 0.56
CA SER A 150 1.07 -3.63 -0.65
C SER A 150 2.19 -2.68 -1.04
N ILE A 151 2.71 -1.90 -0.08
CA ILE A 151 3.80 -0.95 -0.33
C ILE A 151 5.05 -1.70 -0.82
N SER A 152 5.43 -2.78 -0.15
CA SER A 152 6.58 -3.60 -0.56
C SER A 152 6.43 -4.11 -2.00
N ILE A 153 5.24 -4.56 -2.39
CA ILE A 153 4.96 -4.99 -3.77
C ILE A 153 5.11 -3.83 -4.76
N HIS A 154 4.59 -2.63 -4.46
CA HIS A 154 4.74 -1.47 -5.35
C HIS A 154 6.20 -1.07 -5.52
N LEU A 155 6.97 -1.07 -4.44
CA LEU A 155 8.41 -0.78 -4.47
C LEU A 155 9.17 -1.78 -5.35
N CYS A 156 8.81 -3.06 -5.29
CA CYS A 156 9.44 -4.09 -6.12
C CYS A 156 8.98 -4.02 -7.59
N ALA A 157 7.70 -3.72 -7.84
CA ALA A 157 7.13 -3.66 -9.19
C ALA A 157 7.49 -2.40 -9.96
N PHE A 158 7.67 -1.29 -9.24
CA PHE A 158 8.08 -0.01 -9.78
C PHE A 158 9.49 0.31 -9.28
N TYR A 159 10.42 -0.60 -9.55
CA TYR A 159 11.79 -0.48 -9.09
C TYR A 159 12.65 0.24 -10.12
N ASN A 160 13.40 1.23 -9.65
CA ASN A 160 14.57 1.81 -10.32
C ASN A 160 15.29 2.74 -9.32
N GLU A 161 16.58 2.52 -9.07
CA GLU A 161 17.39 3.37 -8.18
C GLU A 161 17.63 4.76 -8.77
N ASN A 162 17.72 4.85 -10.10
CA ASN A 162 17.88 6.11 -10.83
C ASN A 162 16.86 6.19 -11.98
N PRO A 163 15.59 6.53 -11.68
CA PRO A 163 14.54 6.65 -12.69
C PRO A 163 14.77 7.81 -13.66
N ALA A 164 15.60 8.79 -13.29
CA ALA A 164 15.95 9.90 -14.16
C ALA A 164 16.83 9.38 -15.31
N GLY A 165 16.17 8.94 -16.38
CA GLY A 165 16.81 8.41 -17.59
C GLY A 165 16.64 6.90 -17.81
N ARG A 166 15.86 6.19 -16.99
CA ARG A 166 15.59 4.75 -17.17
C ARG A 166 14.16 4.37 -16.78
N PRO A 167 13.53 3.40 -17.48
CA PRO A 167 12.18 2.95 -17.16
C PRO A 167 12.13 2.21 -15.81
N LEU A 168 10.95 2.20 -15.19
CA LEU A 168 10.67 1.37 -14.02
C LEU A 168 10.50 -0.10 -14.47
N TYR A 169 10.90 -1.05 -13.63
CA TYR A 169 10.76 -2.47 -13.91
C TYR A 169 10.41 -3.29 -12.66
N MET A 170 9.91 -4.51 -12.88
CA MET A 170 9.63 -5.50 -11.83
C MET A 170 10.95 -6.14 -11.35
N ASN A 171 11.36 -5.83 -10.13
CA ASN A 171 12.51 -6.47 -9.49
C ASN A 171 12.07 -7.78 -8.81
N HIS A 172 12.23 -8.90 -9.52
CA HIS A 172 11.83 -10.22 -9.04
C HIS A 172 12.62 -10.71 -7.82
N GLU A 173 13.89 -10.34 -7.70
CA GLU A 173 14.73 -10.74 -6.57
C GLU A 173 14.25 -10.06 -5.29
N LEU A 174 14.09 -8.74 -5.34
CA LEU A 174 13.58 -7.96 -4.22
C LEU A 174 12.15 -8.36 -3.84
N MET A 175 11.31 -8.73 -4.82
CA MET A 175 9.96 -9.24 -4.57
C MET A 175 10.00 -10.55 -3.76
N ARG A 176 10.88 -11.49 -4.11
CA ARG A 176 11.04 -12.76 -3.36
C ARG A 176 11.58 -12.56 -1.95
N GLU A 177 12.47 -11.58 -1.78
CA GLU A 177 13.06 -11.25 -0.49
C GLU A 177 12.04 -10.62 0.46
N ARG A 178 11.27 -9.63 -0.03
CA ARG A 178 10.43 -8.79 0.84
C ARG A 178 8.99 -9.29 0.99
N VAL A 179 8.47 -10.05 0.03
CA VAL A 179 7.06 -10.42 -0.01
C VAL A 179 6.88 -11.90 0.30
N THR A 180 6.35 -12.19 1.49
CA THR A 180 6.09 -13.57 1.95
C THR A 180 4.62 -13.97 1.72
N PRO A 181 4.32 -15.28 1.62
CA PRO A 181 2.93 -15.75 1.50
C PRO A 181 2.03 -15.30 2.67
N SER A 182 2.58 -15.18 3.88
CA SER A 182 1.86 -14.68 5.06
C SER A 182 1.50 -13.21 4.91
N HIS A 183 2.43 -12.38 4.43
CA HIS A 183 2.16 -10.96 4.14
C HIS A 183 1.09 -10.80 3.06
N VAL A 184 1.14 -11.64 2.03
CA VAL A 184 0.14 -11.66 0.95
C VAL A 184 -1.25 -12.04 1.49
N LYS A 185 -1.35 -13.03 2.38
CA LYS A 185 -2.63 -13.36 3.05
C LYS A 185 -3.20 -12.15 3.81
N ASN A 186 -2.35 -11.37 4.49
CA ASN A 186 -2.77 -10.17 5.21
C ASN A 186 -3.18 -9.04 4.26
N LEU A 187 -2.51 -8.89 3.11
CA LEU A 187 -2.93 -7.98 2.04
C LEU A 187 -4.34 -8.31 1.55
N LEU A 188 -4.61 -9.58 1.23
CA LEU A 188 -5.94 -10.01 0.78
C LEU A 188 -7.00 -9.76 1.87
N PHE A 189 -6.72 -10.15 3.12
CA PHE A 189 -7.63 -9.85 4.24
C PHE A 189 -7.93 -8.34 4.37
N THR A 190 -6.90 -7.50 4.27
CA THR A 190 -7.05 -6.04 4.39
C THR A 190 -7.87 -5.48 3.23
N LEU A 191 -7.67 -5.99 2.01
CA LEU A 191 -8.47 -5.61 0.87
C LEU A 191 -9.94 -6.02 1.03
N ASP A 192 -10.22 -7.25 1.51
CA ASP A 192 -11.59 -7.71 1.77
C ASP A 192 -12.28 -6.89 2.85
N PHE A 193 -11.56 -6.58 3.94
CA PHE A 193 -12.03 -5.67 4.98
C PHE A 193 -12.46 -4.33 4.39
N LEU A 194 -11.61 -3.69 3.58
CA LEU A 194 -11.94 -2.41 2.97
C LEU A 194 -13.12 -2.54 2.00
N LEU A 195 -13.13 -3.54 1.13
CA LEU A 195 -14.20 -3.74 0.15
C LEU A 195 -15.56 -4.00 0.81
N SER A 196 -15.58 -4.65 1.98
CA SER A 196 -16.81 -4.87 2.76
C SER A 196 -17.49 -3.56 3.18
N LEU A 197 -16.74 -2.45 3.27
CA LEU A 197 -17.24 -1.15 3.71
C LEU A 197 -17.72 -0.25 2.56
N LEU A 198 -17.53 -0.67 1.31
CA LEU A 198 -18.00 0.06 0.12
C LEU A 198 -19.51 0.39 0.11
N PRO A 199 -20.43 -0.48 0.59
CA PRO A 199 -21.84 -0.14 0.63
C PRO A 199 -22.11 1.11 1.49
N ILE A 200 -21.38 1.27 2.58
CA ILE A 200 -21.51 2.41 3.49
C ILE A 200 -20.90 3.65 2.85
N ALA A 201 -19.65 3.53 2.38
CA ALA A 201 -18.92 4.63 1.76
C ALA A 201 -19.67 5.23 0.56
N THR A 202 -20.23 4.37 -0.31
CA THR A 202 -20.99 4.83 -1.49
C THR A 202 -22.32 5.50 -1.14
N ASN A 203 -22.94 5.15 -0.01
CA ASN A 203 -24.14 5.83 0.46
C ASN A 203 -23.81 7.21 1.05
N LEU A 204 -22.73 7.31 1.84
CA LEU A 204 -22.26 8.59 2.38
C LEU A 204 -21.75 9.53 1.29
N ALA A 205 -21.08 9.00 0.27
CA ALA A 205 -20.60 9.82 -0.83
C ALA A 205 -21.75 10.58 -1.53
N LYS A 206 -22.94 9.97 -1.65
CA LYS A 206 -24.10 10.63 -2.27
C LYS A 206 -24.55 11.90 -1.54
N SER A 207 -24.32 12.00 -0.23
CA SER A 207 -24.72 13.19 0.54
C SER A 207 -23.71 14.34 0.45
N GLU A 208 -22.50 14.11 -0.05
CA GLU A 208 -21.43 15.12 -0.14
C GLU A 208 -21.50 15.99 -1.40
N GLY A 209 -22.41 15.70 -2.34
CA GLY A 209 -22.64 16.55 -3.52
C GLY A 209 -21.51 16.54 -4.57
N TYR A 210 -20.96 15.37 -4.89
CA TYR A 210 -19.98 15.22 -5.98
C TYR A 210 -20.56 15.62 -7.35
N GLY A 211 -19.69 15.93 -8.32
CA GLY A 211 -20.08 16.21 -9.71
C GLY A 211 -20.78 15.03 -10.40
N ASP A 212 -21.53 15.30 -11.47
CA ASP A 212 -22.36 14.31 -12.17
C ASP A 212 -21.57 13.09 -12.68
N ASP A 213 -20.38 13.32 -13.23
CA ASP A 213 -19.50 12.25 -13.71
C ASP A 213 -19.01 11.37 -12.56
N CYS A 214 -18.62 11.98 -11.45
CA CYS A 214 -18.22 11.26 -10.24
C CYS A 214 -19.39 10.45 -9.66
N ASN A 215 -20.60 11.03 -9.61
CA ASN A 215 -21.82 10.33 -9.20
C ASN A 215 -22.13 9.12 -10.11
N LYS A 216 -21.89 9.24 -11.42
CA LYS A 216 -22.02 8.12 -12.36
C LYS A 216 -21.02 7.01 -12.04
N MET A 217 -19.75 7.35 -11.78
CA MET A 217 -18.74 6.36 -11.39
C MET A 217 -19.03 5.73 -10.02
N LEU A 218 -19.53 6.48 -9.05
CA LEU A 218 -19.99 5.95 -7.76
C LEU A 218 -21.17 4.98 -7.93
N LYS A 219 -22.07 5.22 -8.89
CA LYS A 219 -23.13 4.27 -9.26
C LYS A 219 -22.55 3.00 -9.90
N GLU A 220 -21.53 3.11 -10.76
CA GLU A 220 -20.82 1.96 -11.32
C GLU A 220 -20.17 1.12 -10.20
N VAL A 221 -19.43 1.76 -9.28
CA VAL A 221 -18.85 1.09 -8.10
C VAL A 221 -19.96 0.40 -7.31
N LYS A 222 -21.07 1.09 -7.00
CA LYS A 222 -22.20 0.50 -6.29
C LYS A 222 -22.81 -0.71 -7.01
N GLY A 223 -22.87 -0.69 -8.33
CA GLY A 223 -23.36 -1.82 -9.14
C GLY A 223 -22.47 -3.06 -9.08
N THR A 224 -21.20 -2.90 -8.69
CA THR A 224 -20.27 -4.02 -8.51
C THR A 224 -20.29 -4.64 -7.10
N ILE A 225 -21.05 -4.05 -6.17
CA ILE A 225 -21.17 -4.52 -4.80
C ILE A 225 -22.16 -5.69 -4.75
N PRO A 226 -21.79 -6.85 -4.20
CA PRO A 226 -22.72 -7.96 -4.06
C PRO A 226 -23.86 -7.60 -3.10
N PRO A 227 -25.11 -8.04 -3.36
CA PRO A 227 -26.26 -7.77 -2.51
C PRO A 227 -26.27 -8.69 -1.28
N ILE A 228 -25.22 -8.61 -0.46
CA ILE A 228 -25.07 -9.39 0.77
C ILE A 228 -25.06 -8.45 1.97
N ALA A 229 -25.61 -8.93 3.09
CA ALA A 229 -25.47 -8.25 4.37
C ALA A 229 -24.08 -8.55 4.94
N TYR A 230 -23.40 -7.51 5.40
CA TYR A 230 -22.13 -7.61 6.10
C TYR A 230 -22.36 -7.47 7.60
N ASP A 231 -21.81 -8.40 8.37
CA ASP A 231 -21.76 -8.26 9.83
C ASP A 231 -20.49 -7.52 10.22
N TYR A 232 -20.64 -6.26 10.63
CA TYR A 232 -19.52 -5.42 11.05
C TYR A 232 -19.19 -5.57 12.54
N GLN A 233 -20.01 -6.30 13.32
CA GLN A 233 -19.73 -6.56 14.74
C GLN A 233 -18.43 -7.34 14.92
N ILE A 234 -18.07 -8.16 13.93
CA ILE A 234 -16.83 -8.94 13.91
C ILE A 234 -15.57 -8.06 13.99
N TYR A 235 -15.67 -6.77 13.63
CA TYR A 235 -14.55 -5.83 13.68
C TYR A 235 -14.45 -5.04 14.99
N GLY A 236 -15.35 -5.30 15.96
CA GLY A 236 -15.26 -4.80 17.33
C GLY A 236 -14.71 -3.39 17.47
N SER A 237 -15.36 -2.38 16.87
CA SER A 237 -14.75 -1.06 16.75
C SER A 237 -14.77 -0.28 18.07
N THR A 238 -13.60 -0.06 18.67
CA THR A 238 -13.46 0.80 19.86
C THR A 238 -12.85 2.15 19.47
N LYS A 239 -12.93 3.14 20.36
CA LYS A 239 -12.17 4.40 20.20
C LYS A 239 -10.66 4.15 20.10
N SER A 240 -10.17 3.05 20.69
CA SER A 240 -8.77 2.62 20.64
C SER A 240 -8.27 2.45 19.20
N LEU A 241 -9.09 1.84 18.32
CA LEU A 241 -8.68 1.58 16.92
C LEU A 241 -8.47 2.87 16.12
N VAL A 242 -9.33 3.87 16.32
CA VAL A 242 -9.18 5.19 15.67
C VAL A 242 -7.91 5.86 16.18
N THR A 243 -7.66 5.81 17.50
CA THR A 243 -6.44 6.35 18.10
C THR A 243 -5.18 5.67 17.55
N ILE A 244 -5.20 4.35 17.29
CA ILE A 244 -4.08 3.66 16.64
C ILE A 244 -3.83 4.22 15.23
N CYS A 245 -4.88 4.45 14.44
CA CYS A 245 -4.73 5.10 13.13
C CYS A 245 -4.19 6.54 13.25
N ASP A 246 -4.68 7.32 14.21
CA ASP A 246 -4.17 8.68 14.47
C ASP A 246 -2.65 8.65 14.77
N LEU A 247 -2.21 7.68 15.59
CA LEU A 247 -0.79 7.48 15.90
C LEU A 247 0.03 7.06 14.68
N TRP A 248 -0.52 6.22 13.79
CA TRP A 248 0.13 5.87 12.53
C TRP A 248 0.35 7.09 11.64
N ILE A 249 -0.66 7.96 11.53
CA ILE A 249 -0.57 9.22 10.75
C ILE A 249 0.46 10.17 11.38
N GLU A 250 0.51 10.27 12.70
CA GLU A 250 1.54 11.03 13.42
C GLU A 250 2.95 10.50 13.15
N VAL A 251 3.13 9.18 13.16
CA VAL A 251 4.41 8.54 12.83
C VAL A 251 4.82 8.83 11.38
N MET A 252 3.87 8.89 10.45
CA MET A 252 4.14 9.27 9.05
C MET A 252 4.68 10.70 8.90
N SER A 253 4.39 11.60 9.85
CA SER A 253 4.97 12.95 9.86
C SER A 253 6.50 12.92 10.02
N CYS A 254 7.07 11.84 10.55
CA CYS A 254 8.50 11.66 10.76
C CYS A 254 9.24 11.04 9.55
N VAL A 255 8.54 10.73 8.46
CA VAL A 255 9.15 10.18 7.24
C VAL A 255 9.87 11.26 6.42
N GLU A 256 11.13 11.05 6.07
CA GLU A 256 11.93 12.02 5.28
C GLU A 256 11.60 11.97 3.78
N CYS A 257 11.35 10.77 3.25
CA CYS A 257 10.97 10.57 1.86
C CYS A 257 9.58 11.19 1.61
N LEU A 258 9.52 12.35 0.93
CA LEU A 258 8.26 13.06 0.67
C LEU A 258 7.24 12.20 -0.11
N ARG A 259 7.69 11.43 -1.10
CA ARG A 259 6.82 10.50 -1.85
C ARG A 259 6.21 9.43 -0.93
N CYS A 260 7.03 8.87 -0.05
CA CYS A 260 6.64 7.86 0.92
C CYS A 260 5.70 8.45 1.98
N LYS A 261 5.96 9.69 2.41
CA LYS A 261 5.12 10.46 3.34
C LYS A 261 3.74 10.72 2.75
N VAL A 262 3.67 11.20 1.50
CA VAL A 262 2.39 11.44 0.80
C VAL A 262 1.59 10.14 0.73
N TRP A 263 2.14 9.10 0.09
CA TRP A 263 1.41 7.84 -0.07
C TRP A 263 1.08 7.15 1.25
N GLY A 264 1.98 7.21 2.24
CA GLY A 264 1.71 6.66 3.56
C GLY A 264 0.59 7.42 4.28
N LYS A 265 0.58 8.77 4.26
CA LYS A 265 -0.55 9.54 4.82
C LYS A 265 -1.87 9.20 4.12
N VAL A 266 -1.92 9.16 2.78
CA VAL A 266 -3.13 8.74 2.05
C VAL A 266 -3.62 7.37 2.51
N GLN A 267 -2.72 6.39 2.63
CA GLN A 267 -3.08 5.03 3.02
C GLN A 267 -3.56 4.94 4.47
N PHE A 268 -2.90 5.60 5.42
CA PHE A 268 -3.30 5.53 6.83
C PHE A 268 -4.51 6.40 7.18
N GLU A 269 -4.70 7.55 6.51
CA GLU A 269 -5.97 8.29 6.56
C GLU A 269 -7.12 7.47 5.95
N GLY A 270 -6.86 6.75 4.85
CA GLY A 270 -7.83 5.83 4.27
C GLY A 270 -8.21 4.69 5.20
N MET A 271 -7.25 4.19 5.99
CA MET A 271 -7.52 3.17 7.00
C MET A 271 -8.28 3.75 8.19
N ARG A 272 -7.94 4.97 8.64
CA ARG A 272 -8.70 5.70 9.64
C ARG A 272 -10.17 5.88 9.22
N CYS A 273 -10.41 6.30 7.98
CA CYS A 273 -11.74 6.37 7.40
C CYS A 273 -12.45 5.00 7.41
N ALA A 274 -11.75 3.91 7.09
CA ALA A 274 -12.32 2.56 7.15
C ALA A 274 -12.81 2.20 8.56
N ILE A 275 -12.03 2.52 9.60
CA ILE A 275 -12.45 2.30 11.00
C ILE A 275 -13.65 3.20 11.35
N LEU A 276 -13.70 4.45 10.88
CA LEU A 276 -14.86 5.33 11.07
C LEU A 276 -16.10 4.78 10.37
N LEU A 277 -15.97 4.21 9.18
CA LEU A 277 -17.08 3.56 8.46
C LEU A 277 -17.63 2.36 9.24
N VAL A 278 -16.77 1.55 9.87
CA VAL A 278 -17.22 0.47 10.78
C VAL A 278 -18.04 1.05 11.93
N LYS A 279 -17.56 2.11 12.59
CA LYS A 279 -18.27 2.77 13.70
C LYS A 279 -19.63 3.32 13.25
N HIS A 280 -19.68 3.96 12.08
CA HIS A 280 -20.92 4.43 11.48
C HIS A 280 -21.91 3.28 11.24
N ALA A 281 -21.44 2.15 10.70
CA ALA A 281 -22.25 0.96 10.48
C ALA A 281 -22.86 0.40 11.77
N LEU A 282 -22.15 0.56 12.88
CA LEU A 282 -22.57 0.13 14.22
C LEU A 282 -23.45 1.17 14.94
N GLY A 283 -23.87 2.23 14.25
CA GLY A 283 -24.80 3.24 14.76
C GLY A 283 -24.13 4.37 15.55
N GLU A 284 -22.79 4.45 15.57
CA GLU A 284 -22.10 5.56 16.22
C GLU A 284 -22.16 6.82 15.36
N LYS A 285 -22.37 7.97 16.01
CA LYS A 285 -22.28 9.28 15.36
C LYS A 285 -20.82 9.64 15.13
N VAL A 286 -20.38 9.52 13.89
CA VAL A 286 -19.03 9.89 13.43
C VAL A 286 -19.14 10.90 12.29
N VAL A 287 -18.11 11.74 12.16
CA VAL A 287 -17.96 12.67 11.03
C VAL A 287 -16.96 12.04 10.07
N ILE A 288 -17.37 11.87 8.83
CA ILE A 288 -16.54 11.37 7.73
C ILE A 288 -16.64 12.43 6.63
N GLY A 289 -15.55 13.13 6.36
CA GLY A 289 -15.51 14.18 5.36
C GLY A 289 -15.15 13.65 3.97
N HIS A 290 -15.29 14.54 2.98
CA HIS A 290 -14.89 14.28 1.60
C HIS A 290 -13.45 13.71 1.46
N GLN A 291 -12.45 14.34 2.09
CA GLN A 291 -11.05 13.89 1.98
C GLN A 291 -10.81 12.52 2.65
N ASP A 292 -11.60 12.14 3.66
CA ASP A 292 -11.53 10.80 4.27
C ASP A 292 -11.93 9.73 3.25
N LEU A 293 -13.04 9.97 2.52
CA LEU A 293 -13.53 9.07 1.47
C LEU A 293 -12.55 8.97 0.29
N VAL A 294 -11.93 10.09 -0.11
CA VAL A 294 -10.88 10.11 -1.15
C VAL A 294 -9.69 9.24 -0.74
N CYS A 295 -9.21 9.37 0.50
CA CYS A 295 -8.13 8.54 1.03
C CYS A 295 -8.51 7.06 1.07
N TYR A 296 -9.73 6.74 1.53
CA TYR A 296 -10.24 5.38 1.63
C TYR A 296 -10.33 4.68 0.26
N VAL A 297 -10.87 5.36 -0.75
CA VAL A 297 -10.95 4.82 -2.12
C VAL A 297 -9.56 4.64 -2.73
N ASN A 298 -8.64 5.58 -2.49
CA ASN A 298 -7.26 5.43 -2.96
C ASN A 298 -6.50 4.30 -2.26
N LEU A 299 -6.73 4.08 -0.97
CA LEU A 299 -6.19 2.93 -0.24
C LEU A 299 -6.64 1.61 -0.89
N ILE A 300 -7.95 1.46 -1.18
CA ILE A 300 -8.46 0.26 -1.87
C ILE A 300 -7.75 0.09 -3.22
N ASN A 301 -7.65 1.18 -3.99
CA ASN A 301 -7.01 1.15 -5.30
C ASN A 301 -5.54 0.71 -5.21
N ARG A 302 -4.78 1.18 -4.20
CA ARG A 302 -3.40 0.75 -3.96
C ARG A 302 -3.33 -0.73 -3.63
N LEU A 303 -4.07 -1.22 -2.63
CA LEU A 303 -4.02 -2.64 -2.25
C LEU A 303 -4.45 -3.55 -3.41
N SER A 304 -5.49 -3.16 -4.14
CA SER A 304 -5.95 -3.81 -5.37
C SER A 304 -4.86 -3.88 -6.45
N THR A 305 -4.14 -2.78 -6.66
CA THR A 305 -3.01 -2.71 -7.60
C THR A 305 -1.88 -3.64 -7.14
N GLY A 306 -1.55 -3.64 -5.84
CA GLY A 306 -0.57 -4.54 -5.25
C GLY A 306 -0.89 -6.02 -5.49
N VAL A 307 -2.14 -6.44 -5.29
CA VAL A 307 -2.58 -7.81 -5.60
C VAL A 307 -2.37 -8.15 -7.09
N SER A 308 -2.65 -7.21 -7.98
CA SER A 308 -2.51 -7.41 -9.43
C SER A 308 -1.04 -7.51 -9.85
N LEU A 309 -0.18 -6.65 -9.29
CA LEU A 309 1.27 -6.66 -9.53
C LEU A 309 1.93 -7.94 -8.99
N TYR A 310 1.52 -8.39 -7.80
CA TYR A 310 2.03 -9.65 -7.26
C TYR A 310 1.59 -10.85 -8.12
N ARG A 311 0.35 -10.86 -8.63
CA ARG A 311 -0.09 -11.88 -9.58
C ARG A 311 0.73 -11.86 -10.88
N GLN A 312 1.03 -10.68 -11.41
CA GLN A 312 1.91 -10.53 -12.57
C GLN A 312 3.29 -11.14 -12.29
N PHE A 313 3.90 -10.81 -11.15
CA PHE A 313 5.17 -11.40 -10.73
C PHE A 313 5.14 -12.94 -10.66
N LEU A 314 4.06 -13.53 -10.13
CA LEU A 314 3.92 -14.99 -10.06
C LEU A 314 3.92 -15.61 -11.46
N VAL A 315 3.13 -15.05 -12.38
CA VAL A 315 3.03 -15.52 -13.77
C VAL A 315 4.38 -15.39 -14.48
N GLU A 316 5.04 -14.25 -14.37
CA GLU A 316 6.35 -14.01 -14.98
C GLU A 316 7.43 -14.95 -14.41
N SER A 317 7.37 -15.28 -13.12
CA SER A 317 8.31 -16.20 -12.46
C SER A 317 8.10 -17.67 -12.88
N GLU A 318 6.86 -18.08 -13.16
CA GLU A 318 6.55 -19.39 -13.74
C GLU A 318 7.13 -19.55 -15.16
N PHE A 319 7.06 -18.49 -15.98
CA PHE A 319 7.68 -18.51 -17.31
C PHE A 319 9.21 -18.57 -17.25
N GLN A 320 9.84 -17.86 -16.31
CA GLN A 320 11.30 -17.91 -16.12
C GLN A 320 11.80 -19.30 -15.70
N THR A 321 11.05 -20.01 -14.87
CA THR A 321 11.39 -21.38 -14.45
C THR A 321 11.20 -22.41 -15.57
N GLN A 322 10.24 -22.20 -16.47
CA GLN A 322 10.02 -23.06 -17.63
C GLN A 322 11.01 -22.79 -18.78
N ALA A 323 11.51 -21.56 -18.90
CA ALA A 323 12.49 -21.16 -19.93
C ALA A 323 13.93 -21.58 -19.61
N ASN A 324 14.23 -21.97 -18.37
CA ASN A 324 15.52 -22.53 -17.94
C ASN A 324 15.41 -24.03 -17.59
N PRO A 325 15.20 -24.94 -18.57
CA PRO A 325 15.45 -26.34 -18.33
C PRO A 325 16.96 -26.55 -18.33
N SER A 326 17.52 -26.83 -17.16
CA SER A 326 18.82 -27.51 -17.01
C SER A 326 18.70 -28.94 -17.58
N THR A 327 18.67 -29.02 -18.90
CA THR A 327 18.87 -30.23 -19.71
C THR A 327 19.79 -29.90 -20.87
N CYS A 328 21.03 -29.52 -20.57
CA CYS A 328 22.15 -29.96 -21.40
C CYS A 328 22.60 -31.28 -20.79
N GLY A 329 22.10 -32.39 -21.34
CA GLY A 329 22.61 -33.71 -21.04
C GLY A 329 24.11 -33.77 -21.34
N GLU A 330 24.82 -34.49 -20.49
CA GLU A 330 26.21 -34.86 -20.67
C GLU A 330 26.44 -35.41 -22.08
N VAL A 331 27.15 -34.64 -22.92
CA VAL A 331 28.00 -35.21 -23.95
C VAL A 331 29.37 -34.54 -23.84
N SER A 332 30.34 -35.37 -23.49
CA SER A 332 31.78 -35.14 -23.39
C SER A 332 32.38 -34.12 -24.37
N GLY A 333 33.28 -33.26 -23.86
CA GLY A 333 34.38 -32.71 -24.66
C GLY A 333 34.71 -31.23 -24.43
N SER A 334 35.86 -30.99 -23.79
CA SER A 334 36.72 -29.80 -23.89
C SER A 334 36.27 -28.43 -23.34
N SER A 335 36.80 -28.14 -22.15
CA SER A 335 37.49 -26.89 -21.76
C SER A 335 36.79 -25.55 -22.00
N CYS A 336 36.10 -25.05 -20.97
CA CYS A 336 35.99 -23.61 -20.75
C CYS A 336 36.49 -23.26 -19.34
N LYS A 337 37.58 -22.49 -19.30
CA LYS A 337 38.32 -22.12 -18.09
C LYS A 337 37.44 -21.28 -17.16
N GLN A 338 37.38 -21.69 -15.89
CA GLN A 338 36.83 -20.90 -14.79
C GLN A 338 37.66 -19.63 -14.59
N LEU A 339 36.98 -18.49 -14.45
CA LEU A 339 37.52 -17.29 -13.82
C LEU A 339 36.85 -17.11 -12.44
N PRO A 340 37.60 -16.67 -11.42
CA PRO A 340 37.21 -16.81 -10.03
C PRO A 340 36.16 -15.78 -9.60
N ILE A 341 35.19 -16.26 -8.82
CA ILE A 341 34.25 -15.47 -8.04
C ILE A 341 34.99 -14.94 -6.80
N PRO A 342 34.96 -13.63 -6.48
CA PRO A 342 35.25 -13.16 -5.14
C PRO A 342 33.95 -12.86 -4.38
N GLY A 343 33.83 -13.49 -3.20
CA GLY A 343 33.37 -12.80 -2.00
C GLY A 343 31.89 -12.85 -1.69
N SER A 344 31.49 -13.91 -0.99
CA SER A 344 30.30 -13.98 -0.14
C SER A 344 30.16 -12.74 0.76
N CYS A 345 29.01 -12.06 0.69
CA CYS A 345 28.51 -11.26 1.81
C CYS A 345 27.42 -12.06 2.52
N GLN A 346 27.72 -12.38 3.78
CA GLN A 346 26.83 -13.06 4.69
C GLN A 346 25.57 -12.23 4.93
N SER A 347 24.46 -12.95 4.91
CA SER A 347 23.16 -12.59 5.45
C SER A 347 23.27 -11.94 6.83
N THR A 348 22.64 -10.76 7.00
CA THR A 348 21.96 -10.39 8.25
C THR A 348 20.87 -9.36 7.95
N TRP A 349 19.63 -9.88 7.98
CA TRP A 349 18.32 -9.21 8.11
C TRP A 349 17.70 -8.53 6.90
#